data_AF-A0A1F6E0B2-F1
#
_entry.id   AF-A0A1F6E0B2-F1
#
_cell.length_a   1.000
_cell.length_b   1.000
_cell.length_c   1.000
_cell.angle_alpha   90.00
_cell.angle_beta   90.00
_cell.angle_gamma   90.00
#
_symmetry.space_group_name_H-M   'P 1'
#
loop_
_entity.id
_entity.type
_entity.pdbx_description
1 polymer ?
#
loop_
_entity_poly.entity_id
_entity_poly.type
_entity_poly.pdbx_seq_one_letter_code
_entity_poly.pdbx_strand_id
1 'polypeptide(L)'
;MLPSYAVEIVTPKKIVLNGLWFGPRRAREVLVVVHGLGSSLWKSLFFSLATNLARGGTAVLIFNNRGHDRISGLYRARGNRSKRKWAGGGMEVFTDCVDDIQGAVNFARRQGAKNIFLVGHSTGCQKSVYWAHKKKGRGVRGIILLAPLSDYSVALRDDKAGKLARARRVARALVRRGKKHELLPQSIWPHIDDAQRFLSLYAPESVEEMFTYAQPKKTPRIFRSVRVPMLAIFAGADEFGDRPAKEIVQWFERNNRSRAFKNGVIPNVQHGFRGAELRVVQEVRKFIKGRV
;
A
#
# COMPACT_ATOMS: atom_id res chain seq x y z
N MET A 1 -21.50 -15.77 13.25
CA MET A 1 -20.77 -15.51 12.00
C MET A 1 -20.78 -14.01 11.69
N LEU A 2 -19.67 -13.44 11.20
CA LEU A 2 -19.61 -12.02 10.81
C LEU A 2 -20.17 -11.87 9.38
N PRO A 3 -21.17 -11.00 9.14
CA PRO A 3 -21.66 -10.75 7.78
C PRO A 3 -20.56 -10.21 6.87
N SER A 4 -20.47 -10.78 5.67
CA SER A 4 -19.57 -10.32 4.60
C SER A 4 -20.32 -10.26 3.26
N TYR A 5 -19.94 -9.31 2.41
CA TYR A 5 -20.57 -9.09 1.11
C TYR A 5 -19.47 -8.95 0.05
N ALA A 6 -19.60 -9.69 -1.05
CA ALA A 6 -18.82 -9.41 -2.25
C ALA A 6 -19.24 -8.05 -2.82
N VAL A 7 -18.27 -7.22 -3.20
CA VAL A 7 -18.51 -5.87 -3.71
C VAL A 7 -17.65 -5.58 -4.93
N GLU A 8 -18.22 -4.82 -5.85
CA GLU A 8 -17.50 -4.22 -6.97
C GLU A 8 -17.27 -2.73 -6.70
N ILE A 9 -16.02 -2.32 -6.84
CA ILE A 9 -15.60 -0.93 -6.69
C ILE A 9 -15.26 -0.39 -8.07
N VAL A 10 -16.07 0.56 -8.53
CA VAL A 10 -15.77 1.31 -9.77
C VAL A 10 -14.94 2.54 -9.44
N THR A 11 -13.72 2.60 -9.97
CA THR A 11 -12.81 3.73 -9.78
C THR A 11 -13.23 4.94 -10.62
N PRO A 12 -12.73 6.16 -10.33
CA PRO A 12 -12.93 7.32 -11.18
C PRO A 12 -12.56 7.10 -12.67
N LYS A 13 -11.44 6.41 -12.96
CA LYS A 13 -11.05 6.01 -14.33
C LYS A 13 -11.81 4.78 -14.87
N LYS A 14 -12.89 4.37 -14.19
CA LYS A 14 -13.80 3.28 -14.58
C LYS A 14 -13.16 1.89 -14.62
N ILE A 15 -12.14 1.65 -13.79
CA ILE A 15 -11.62 0.30 -13.52
C ILE A 15 -12.56 -0.37 -12.51
N VAL A 16 -12.82 -1.66 -12.68
CA VAL A 16 -13.57 -2.47 -11.71
C VAL A 16 -12.58 -3.22 -10.84
N LEU A 17 -12.71 -3.05 -9.53
CA LEU A 17 -11.92 -3.73 -8.52
C LEU A 17 -12.84 -4.59 -7.64
N ASN A 18 -12.39 -5.79 -7.32
CA ASN A 18 -13.15 -6.71 -6.48
C ASN A 18 -12.78 -6.53 -5.01
N GLY A 19 -13.76 -6.65 -4.12
CA GLY A 19 -13.53 -6.59 -2.69
C GLY A 19 -14.56 -7.34 -1.87
N LEU A 20 -14.31 -7.35 -0.57
CA LEU A 20 -15.18 -7.87 0.47
C LEU A 20 -15.47 -6.76 1.49
N TRP A 21 -16.74 -6.56 1.77
CA TRP A 21 -17.22 -5.67 2.82
C TRP A 21 -17.65 -6.48 4.03
N PHE A 22 -17.04 -6.21 5.18
CA PHE A 22 -17.35 -6.86 6.45
C PHE A 22 -18.07 -5.90 7.39
N GLY A 23 -19.09 -6.39 8.09
CA GLY A 23 -19.88 -5.61 9.06
C GLY A 23 -21.24 -5.16 8.51
N PRO A 24 -21.87 -4.11 9.08
CA PRO A 24 -23.20 -3.67 8.65
C PRO A 24 -23.17 -3.10 7.23
N ARG A 25 -24.24 -3.30 6.45
CA ARG A 25 -24.35 -2.80 5.06
C ARG A 25 -24.13 -1.29 4.95
N ARG A 26 -24.57 -0.55 5.98
CA ARG A 26 -24.26 0.87 6.15
C ARG A 26 -23.46 1.06 7.43
N ALA A 27 -22.36 1.80 7.34
CA ALA A 27 -21.46 2.02 8.46
C ALA A 27 -21.00 3.48 8.49
N ARG A 28 -20.97 4.10 9.67
CA ARG A 28 -20.44 5.47 9.82
C ARG A 28 -18.92 5.50 9.83
N GLU A 29 -18.29 4.45 10.34
CA GLU A 29 -16.85 4.27 10.37
C GLU A 29 -16.43 3.14 9.43
N VAL A 30 -15.43 3.37 8.58
CA VAL A 30 -14.94 2.36 7.64
C VAL A 30 -13.43 2.35 7.61
N LEU A 31 -12.85 1.16 7.75
CA LEU A 31 -11.43 0.92 7.46
C LEU A 31 -11.32 0.38 6.03
N VAL A 32 -10.53 1.04 5.19
CA VAL A 32 -10.21 0.61 3.82
C VAL A 32 -8.81 0.02 3.83
N VAL A 33 -8.73 -1.29 3.66
CA VAL A 33 -7.47 -2.05 3.71
C VAL A 33 -6.85 -2.12 2.32
N VAL A 34 -5.60 -1.66 2.22
CA VAL A 34 -4.82 -1.54 0.98
C VAL A 34 -3.62 -2.48 1.06
N HIS A 35 -3.63 -3.54 0.24
CA HIS A 35 -2.53 -4.50 0.19
C HIS A 35 -1.31 -3.98 -0.58
N GLY A 36 -0.14 -4.56 -0.27
CA GLY A 36 1.13 -4.28 -0.93
C GLY A 36 1.37 -5.07 -2.22
N LEU A 37 2.63 -5.04 -2.67
CA LEU A 37 3.12 -5.51 -3.96
C LEU A 37 2.73 -6.96 -4.23
N GLY A 38 2.01 -7.20 -5.33
CA GLY A 38 1.64 -8.53 -5.79
C GLY A 38 0.77 -9.35 -4.83
N SER A 39 0.27 -8.72 -3.77
CA SER A 39 -0.59 -9.36 -2.78
C SER A 39 -2.06 -9.36 -3.23
N SER A 40 -2.97 -9.69 -2.34
CA SER A 40 -4.40 -9.72 -2.59
C SER A 40 -5.16 -9.51 -1.29
N LEU A 41 -6.48 -9.43 -1.40
CA LEU A 41 -7.41 -9.33 -0.28
C LEU A 41 -7.38 -10.56 0.67
N TRP A 42 -6.72 -11.67 0.28
CA TRP A 42 -6.77 -12.94 1.00
C TRP A 42 -5.78 -13.10 2.18
N LYS A 43 -5.18 -12.00 2.65
CA LYS A 43 -4.19 -12.05 3.76
C LYS A 43 -4.86 -12.30 5.11
N SER A 44 -4.28 -13.20 5.92
CA SER A 44 -4.75 -13.51 7.29
C SER A 44 -4.88 -12.26 8.16
N LEU A 45 -3.90 -11.34 8.08
CA LEU A 45 -3.93 -10.06 8.79
C LEU A 45 -5.17 -9.24 8.43
N PHE A 46 -5.59 -9.21 7.16
CA PHE A 46 -6.75 -8.42 6.74
C PHE A 46 -8.04 -9.05 7.25
N PHE A 47 -8.16 -10.37 7.21
CA PHE A 47 -9.27 -11.06 7.84
C PHE A 47 -9.30 -10.84 9.36
N SER A 48 -8.16 -10.84 10.04
CA SER A 48 -8.10 -10.55 11.47
C SER A 48 -8.55 -9.11 11.78
N LEU A 49 -8.15 -8.14 10.97
CA LEU A 49 -8.66 -6.76 11.05
C LEU A 49 -10.18 -6.73 10.84
N ALA A 50 -10.70 -7.39 9.80
CA ALA A 50 -12.13 -7.44 9.51
C ALA A 50 -12.92 -8.10 10.64
N THR A 51 -12.55 -9.31 11.06
CA THR A 51 -13.26 -10.08 12.10
C THR A 51 -13.28 -9.37 13.43
N ASN A 52 -12.22 -8.62 13.75
CA ASN A 52 -12.10 -7.96 15.05
C ASN A 52 -12.52 -6.49 15.06
N LEU A 53 -12.65 -5.81 13.92
CA LEU A 53 -12.98 -4.38 13.88
C LEU A 53 -14.33 -4.09 13.21
N ALA A 54 -14.87 -5.00 12.39
CA ALA A 54 -16.18 -4.82 11.74
C ALA A 54 -17.35 -5.09 12.69
N ARG A 55 -17.50 -4.24 13.72
CA ARG A 55 -18.55 -4.32 14.74
C ARG A 55 -19.03 -2.93 15.12
N GLY A 56 -20.25 -2.81 15.66
CA GLY A 56 -20.72 -1.59 16.31
C GLY A 56 -20.62 -0.32 15.44
N GLY A 57 -21.30 -0.31 14.28
CA GLY A 57 -21.30 0.84 13.37
C GLY A 57 -20.03 1.02 12.52
N THR A 58 -19.02 0.15 12.72
CA THR A 58 -17.79 0.08 11.94
C THR A 58 -17.83 -1.05 10.93
N ALA A 59 -17.41 -0.78 9.70
CA ALA A 59 -17.20 -1.78 8.66
C ALA A 59 -15.72 -1.81 8.20
N VAL A 60 -15.31 -2.92 7.59
CA VAL A 60 -13.98 -3.08 7.00
C VAL A 60 -14.13 -3.47 5.53
N LEU A 61 -13.57 -2.65 4.65
CA LEU A 61 -13.48 -2.91 3.22
C LEU A 61 -12.08 -3.42 2.91
N ILE A 62 -11.98 -4.67 2.45
CA ILE A 62 -10.75 -5.25 1.90
C ILE A 62 -10.97 -5.40 0.39
N PHE A 63 -10.02 -4.97 -0.42
CA PHE A 63 -10.17 -5.04 -1.88
C PHE A 63 -8.84 -5.31 -2.57
N ASN A 64 -8.92 -5.85 -3.78
CA ASN A 64 -7.78 -5.96 -4.68
C ASN A 64 -7.58 -4.63 -5.41
N ASN A 65 -6.47 -3.93 -5.17
CA ASN A 65 -6.04 -2.83 -6.03
C ASN A 65 -5.41 -3.38 -7.32
N ARG A 66 -5.20 -2.56 -8.36
CA ARG A 66 -4.74 -3.04 -9.67
C ARG A 66 -3.34 -3.69 -9.66
N GLY A 67 -2.59 -3.54 -8.57
CA GLY A 67 -1.30 -4.21 -8.33
C GLY A 67 -1.42 -5.58 -7.65
N HIS A 68 -2.60 -6.21 -7.66
CA HIS A 68 -2.81 -7.54 -7.07
C HIS A 68 -2.30 -8.68 -7.96
N ASP A 69 -1.85 -9.76 -7.32
CA ASP A 69 -1.11 -10.86 -7.95
C ASP A 69 0.14 -10.37 -8.72
N ARG A 70 0.94 -11.28 -9.27
CA ARG A 70 2.14 -10.84 -10.01
C ARG A 70 1.77 -10.23 -11.37
N ILE A 71 0.89 -10.89 -12.11
CA ILE A 71 0.29 -10.43 -13.37
C ILE A 71 -1.20 -10.69 -13.31
N SER A 72 -2.02 -9.68 -13.58
CA SER A 72 -3.47 -9.79 -13.52
C SER A 72 -4.16 -9.03 -14.65
N GLY A 73 -5.43 -9.36 -14.91
CA GLY A 73 -6.23 -8.68 -15.93
C GLY A 73 -7.00 -7.50 -15.35
N LEU A 74 -7.01 -6.37 -16.06
CA LEU A 74 -7.86 -5.23 -15.74
C LEU A 74 -9.18 -5.25 -16.51
N TYR A 75 -10.26 -5.04 -15.76
CA TYR A 75 -11.61 -4.90 -16.30
C TYR A 75 -12.07 -3.45 -16.18
N ARG A 76 -12.76 -2.97 -17.22
CA ARG A 76 -13.40 -1.65 -17.24
C ARG A 76 -14.91 -1.82 -17.08
N ALA A 77 -15.53 -0.93 -16.31
CA ALA A 77 -16.97 -0.98 -16.01
C ALA A 77 -17.84 -0.81 -17.28
N ARG A 78 -17.28 -0.15 -18.32
CA ARG A 78 -17.87 -0.01 -19.64
C ARG A 78 -16.75 -0.15 -20.68
N GLY A 79 -16.80 -1.20 -21.49
CA GLY A 79 -15.80 -1.50 -22.52
C GLY A 79 -15.84 -2.97 -22.96
N ASN A 80 -15.34 -3.25 -24.16
CA ASN A 80 -15.26 -4.61 -24.66
C ASN A 80 -14.30 -5.44 -23.78
N ARG A 81 -14.81 -6.51 -23.15
CA ARG A 81 -14.02 -7.43 -22.32
C ARG A 81 -12.87 -8.10 -23.09
N SER A 82 -12.91 -8.08 -24.43
CA SER A 82 -11.82 -8.58 -25.29
C SER A 82 -10.56 -7.70 -25.30
N LYS A 83 -10.65 -6.41 -24.94
CA LYS A 83 -9.48 -5.51 -24.85
C LYS A 83 -8.89 -5.52 -23.44
N ARG A 84 -8.50 -6.71 -22.96
CA ARG A 84 -7.89 -6.91 -21.64
C ARG A 84 -6.54 -6.18 -21.57
N LYS A 85 -6.38 -5.29 -20.59
CA LYS A 85 -5.08 -4.71 -20.25
C LYS A 85 -4.46 -5.51 -19.11
N TRP A 86 -3.15 -5.71 -19.17
CA TRP A 86 -2.40 -6.35 -18.09
C TRP A 86 -2.08 -5.36 -16.98
N ALA A 87 -2.08 -5.87 -15.75
CA ALA A 87 -1.65 -5.20 -14.54
C ALA A 87 -1.07 -6.23 -13.58
N GLY A 88 -1.20 -6.03 -12.27
CA GLY A 88 -0.55 -6.81 -11.24
C GLY A 88 0.76 -6.18 -10.78
N GLY A 89 1.31 -6.70 -9.70
CA GLY A 89 2.47 -6.12 -9.01
C GLY A 89 3.69 -5.94 -9.91
N GLY A 90 3.87 -6.81 -10.92
CA GLY A 90 4.96 -6.73 -11.90
C GLY A 90 4.77 -5.70 -13.00
N MET A 91 3.55 -5.18 -13.18
CA MET A 91 3.20 -4.22 -14.26
C MET A 91 2.49 -2.97 -13.72
N GLU A 92 2.47 -2.82 -12.39
CA GLU A 92 1.75 -1.74 -11.73
C GLU A 92 2.39 -0.39 -12.07
N VAL A 93 1.57 0.51 -12.62
CA VAL A 93 1.89 1.94 -12.66
C VAL A 93 1.56 2.52 -11.29
N PHE A 94 2.55 2.67 -10.41
CA PHE A 94 2.36 3.03 -9.00
C PHE A 94 1.38 4.20 -8.78
N THR A 95 1.47 5.24 -9.60
CA THR A 95 0.65 6.45 -9.46
C THR A 95 -0.85 6.22 -9.67
N ASP A 96 -1.23 5.13 -10.32
CA ASP A 96 -2.63 4.75 -10.48
C ASP A 96 -3.29 4.26 -9.18
N CYS A 97 -2.50 3.96 -8.12
CA CYS A 97 -3.06 3.64 -6.80
C CYS A 97 -3.97 4.75 -6.27
N VAL A 98 -3.78 6.00 -6.72
CA VAL A 98 -4.64 7.14 -6.36
C VAL A 98 -6.07 6.92 -6.84
N ASP A 99 -6.23 6.36 -8.04
CA ASP A 99 -7.53 6.08 -8.65
C ASP A 99 -8.22 4.92 -7.91
N ASP A 100 -7.47 3.86 -7.60
CA ASP A 100 -7.97 2.69 -6.90
C ASP A 100 -8.48 3.04 -5.50
N ILE A 101 -7.65 3.69 -4.70
CA ILE A 101 -8.00 4.11 -3.34
C ILE A 101 -9.15 5.12 -3.37
N GLN A 102 -9.19 6.04 -4.35
CA GLN A 102 -10.31 6.95 -4.49
C GLN A 102 -11.62 6.22 -4.82
N GLY A 103 -11.58 5.16 -5.64
CA GLY A 103 -12.71 4.28 -5.88
C GLY A 103 -13.23 3.66 -4.59
N ALA A 104 -12.33 3.09 -3.78
CA ALA A 104 -12.67 2.47 -2.50
C ALA A 104 -13.24 3.48 -1.48
N VAL A 105 -12.65 4.68 -1.37
CA VAL A 105 -13.18 5.78 -0.53
C VAL A 105 -14.57 6.20 -0.99
N ASN A 106 -14.80 6.35 -2.30
CA ASN A 106 -16.10 6.71 -2.85
C ASN A 106 -17.14 5.61 -2.59
N PHE A 107 -16.76 4.34 -2.72
CA PHE A 107 -17.61 3.21 -2.38
C PHE A 107 -18.03 3.26 -0.90
N ALA A 108 -17.07 3.39 0.01
CA ALA A 108 -17.35 3.48 1.45
C ALA A 108 -18.32 4.63 1.78
N ARG A 109 -18.14 5.80 1.16
CA ARG A 109 -19.08 6.94 1.35
C ARG A 109 -20.49 6.64 0.91
N ARG A 110 -20.69 5.93 -0.22
CA ARG A 110 -22.03 5.51 -0.67
C ARG A 110 -22.70 4.56 0.32
N GLN A 111 -21.91 3.81 1.09
CA GLN A 111 -22.39 2.98 2.20
C GLN A 111 -22.57 3.77 3.52
N GLY A 112 -22.54 5.10 3.49
CA GLY A 112 -22.82 5.96 4.65
C GLY A 112 -21.59 6.34 5.49
N ALA A 113 -20.38 6.01 5.04
CA ALA A 113 -19.16 6.31 5.79
C ALA A 113 -18.94 7.82 5.95
N LYS A 114 -18.80 8.27 7.21
CA LYS A 114 -18.40 9.63 7.60
C LYS A 114 -16.95 9.68 8.06
N ASN A 115 -16.46 8.58 8.65
CA ASN A 115 -15.10 8.42 9.14
C ASN A 115 -14.42 7.29 8.39
N ILE A 116 -13.50 7.62 7.49
CA ILE A 116 -12.77 6.62 6.69
C ILE A 116 -11.31 6.61 7.13
N PHE A 117 -10.76 5.43 7.39
CA PHE A 117 -9.35 5.22 7.70
C PHE A 117 -8.73 4.37 6.60
N LEU A 118 -7.55 4.75 6.10
CA LEU A 118 -6.77 3.88 5.21
C LEU A 118 -5.86 2.99 6.04
N VAL A 119 -5.80 1.71 5.73
CA VAL A 119 -4.89 0.75 6.37
C VAL A 119 -4.01 0.14 5.29
N GLY A 120 -2.81 0.71 5.11
CA GLY A 120 -1.82 0.19 4.19
C GLY A 120 -0.98 -0.90 4.85
N HIS A 121 -0.78 -2.02 4.17
CA HIS A 121 0.22 -3.03 4.56
C HIS A 121 1.32 -3.14 3.51
N SER A 122 2.58 -3.23 3.95
CA SER A 122 3.74 -3.30 3.06
C SER A 122 3.74 -2.11 2.09
N THR A 123 3.89 -2.31 0.78
CA THR A 123 3.81 -1.22 -0.21
C THR A 123 2.44 -0.53 -0.30
N GLY A 124 1.40 -1.11 0.31
CA GLY A 124 0.12 -0.44 0.55
C GLY A 124 0.27 0.81 1.44
N CYS A 125 1.35 0.89 2.22
CA CYS A 125 1.75 2.09 2.97
C CYS A 125 2.11 3.23 2.02
N GLN A 126 3.01 2.99 1.05
CA GLN A 126 3.40 3.95 0.01
C GLN A 126 2.16 4.41 -0.76
N LYS A 127 1.28 3.48 -1.16
CA LYS A 127 0.03 3.80 -1.87
C LYS A 127 -0.88 4.72 -1.05
N SER A 128 -1.04 4.44 0.24
CA SER A 128 -1.87 5.23 1.16
C SER A 128 -1.32 6.64 1.39
N VAL A 129 -0.01 6.76 1.61
CA VAL A 129 0.70 8.05 1.76
C VAL A 129 0.63 8.85 0.46
N TYR A 130 0.86 8.21 -0.69
CA TYR A 130 0.81 8.88 -1.99
C TYR A 130 -0.59 9.35 -2.35
N TRP A 131 -1.62 8.55 -2.09
CA TRP A 131 -3.02 8.99 -2.22
C TRP A 131 -3.29 10.22 -1.35
N ALA A 132 -2.85 10.20 -0.09
CA ALA A 132 -3.05 11.32 0.82
C ALA A 132 -2.30 12.58 0.36
N HIS A 133 -1.07 12.44 -0.14
CA HIS A 133 -0.35 13.53 -0.79
C HIS A 133 -1.15 14.13 -1.95
N LYS A 134 -1.63 13.30 -2.89
CA LYS A 134 -2.37 13.77 -4.09
C LYS A 134 -3.76 14.32 -3.78
N LYS A 135 -4.44 13.80 -2.77
CA LYS A 135 -5.78 14.25 -2.33
C LYS A 135 -5.72 15.26 -1.18
N LYS A 136 -4.53 15.75 -0.81
CA LYS A 136 -4.29 16.66 0.32
C LYS A 136 -4.90 16.15 1.64
N GLY A 137 -4.94 14.83 1.80
CA GLY A 137 -5.55 14.14 2.93
C GLY A 137 -7.07 14.25 3.02
N ARG A 138 -7.74 14.91 2.05
CA ARG A 138 -9.17 15.18 2.11
C ARG A 138 -9.94 13.88 1.92
N GLY A 139 -10.80 13.58 2.89
CA GLY A 139 -11.75 12.49 2.81
C GLY A 139 -11.44 11.25 3.64
N VAL A 140 -10.36 11.28 4.41
CA VAL A 140 -10.03 10.28 5.42
C VAL A 140 -9.77 10.96 6.76
N ARG A 141 -10.02 10.24 7.86
CA ARG A 141 -9.76 10.69 9.24
C ARG A 141 -8.37 10.31 9.72
N GLY A 142 -7.79 9.25 9.17
CA GLY A 142 -6.49 8.75 9.56
C GLY A 142 -5.90 7.77 8.55
N ILE A 143 -4.60 7.55 8.65
CA ILE A 143 -3.85 6.56 7.88
C ILE A 143 -3.11 5.66 8.85
N ILE A 144 -3.21 4.35 8.66
CA ILE A 144 -2.47 3.34 9.40
C ILE A 144 -1.51 2.67 8.42
N LEU A 145 -0.24 2.63 8.79
CA LEU A 145 0.84 2.00 8.04
C LEU A 145 1.30 0.75 8.81
N LEU A 146 1.17 -0.42 8.19
CA LEU A 146 1.55 -1.70 8.76
C LEU A 146 2.76 -2.25 8.00
N ALA A 147 3.90 -2.40 8.70
CA ALA A 147 5.20 -2.75 8.12
C ALA A 147 5.62 -1.83 6.95
N PRO A 148 5.67 -0.49 7.14
CA PRO A 148 6.16 0.41 6.10
C PRO A 148 7.69 0.30 5.94
N LEU A 149 8.14 0.02 4.71
CA LEU A 149 9.55 -0.09 4.32
C LEU A 149 9.80 0.58 2.96
N SER A 150 11.06 0.90 2.66
CA SER A 150 11.56 1.33 1.35
C SER A 150 12.00 0.12 0.52
N ASP A 151 11.30 -0.20 -0.56
CA ASP A 151 11.72 -1.27 -1.48
C ASP A 151 13.10 -1.00 -2.11
N TYR A 152 13.46 0.27 -2.30
CA TYR A 152 14.78 0.66 -2.79
C TYR A 152 15.88 0.33 -1.77
N SER A 153 15.65 0.55 -0.46
CA SER A 153 16.62 0.18 0.57
C SER A 153 16.84 -1.33 0.64
N VAL A 154 15.77 -2.11 0.51
CA VAL A 154 15.84 -3.57 0.44
C VAL A 154 16.64 -4.01 -0.78
N ALA A 155 16.37 -3.43 -1.94
CA ALA A 155 17.09 -3.75 -3.16
C ALA A 155 18.59 -3.39 -3.09
N LEU A 156 18.95 -2.29 -2.40
CA LEU A 156 20.35 -1.95 -2.16
C LEU A 156 21.05 -2.96 -1.24
N ARG A 157 20.38 -3.41 -0.18
CA ARG A 157 20.88 -4.46 0.73
C ARG A 157 21.13 -5.77 -0.02
N ASP A 158 20.22 -6.14 -0.92
CA ASP A 158 20.26 -7.43 -1.62
C ASP A 158 21.17 -7.42 -2.86
N ASP A 159 21.63 -6.26 -3.33
CA ASP A 159 22.46 -6.12 -4.53
C ASP A 159 23.93 -6.51 -4.31
N LYS A 160 24.18 -7.81 -4.07
CA LYS A 160 25.54 -8.34 -3.84
C LYS A 160 26.45 -8.30 -5.07
N ALA A 161 25.89 -8.22 -6.28
CA ALA A 161 26.60 -8.43 -7.54
C ALA A 161 26.48 -7.25 -8.53
N GLY A 162 26.05 -6.06 -8.07
CA GLY A 162 25.87 -4.89 -8.93
C GLY A 162 24.77 -5.05 -9.99
N LYS A 163 23.85 -6.01 -9.80
CA LYS A 163 22.73 -6.31 -10.69
C LYS A 163 21.76 -5.14 -10.74
N LEU A 164 21.56 -4.43 -9.63
CA LEU A 164 20.60 -3.32 -9.56
C LEU A 164 20.97 -2.19 -10.54
N ALA A 165 22.25 -1.81 -10.58
CA ALA A 165 22.73 -0.77 -11.49
C ALA A 165 22.60 -1.17 -12.96
N ARG A 166 22.90 -2.44 -13.28
CA ARG A 166 22.74 -3.01 -14.63
C ARG A 166 21.26 -3.05 -15.04
N ALA A 167 20.39 -3.60 -14.20
CA ALA A 167 18.96 -3.69 -14.43
C ALA A 167 18.33 -2.31 -14.64
N ARG A 168 18.73 -1.30 -13.84
CA ARG A 168 18.31 0.09 -14.02
C ARG A 168 18.73 0.67 -15.37
N ARG A 169 19.93 0.37 -15.86
CA ARG A 169 20.38 0.82 -17.19
C ARG A 169 19.52 0.21 -18.30
N VAL A 170 19.25 -1.09 -18.22
CA VAL A 170 18.41 -1.83 -19.17
C VAL A 170 16.98 -1.30 -19.15
N ALA A 171 16.37 -1.17 -17.97
CA ALA A 171 15.00 -0.65 -17.83
C ALA A 171 14.87 0.78 -18.39
N ARG A 172 15.82 1.68 -18.09
CA ARG A 172 15.83 3.03 -18.67
C ARG A 172 15.96 3.01 -20.20
N ALA A 173 16.77 2.10 -20.76
CA ALA A 173 16.89 1.96 -22.20
C ALA A 173 15.58 1.47 -22.86
N LEU A 174 14.90 0.49 -22.24
CA LEU A 174 13.58 0.02 -22.69
C LEU A 174 12.54 1.16 -22.67
N VAL A 175 12.48 1.92 -21.57
CA VAL A 175 11.57 3.08 -21.47
C VAL A 175 11.85 4.12 -22.56
N ARG A 176 13.12 4.48 -22.80
CA ARG A 176 13.48 5.44 -23.86
C ARG A 176 13.10 4.96 -25.27
N ARG A 177 13.07 3.65 -25.49
CA ARG A 177 12.65 3.02 -26.76
C ARG A 177 11.13 2.81 -26.87
N GLY A 178 10.33 3.36 -25.95
CA GLY A 178 8.87 3.17 -25.92
C GLY A 178 8.40 1.82 -25.39
N LYS A 179 9.33 0.96 -24.92
CA LYS A 179 9.07 -0.41 -24.45
C LYS A 179 8.92 -0.50 -22.93
N LYS A 180 8.23 0.48 -22.33
CA LYS A 180 8.13 0.60 -20.86
C LYS A 180 7.39 -0.55 -20.16
N HIS A 181 6.54 -1.27 -20.89
CA HIS A 181 5.79 -2.44 -20.41
C HIS A 181 6.40 -3.78 -20.84
N GLU A 182 7.63 -3.75 -21.37
CA GLU A 182 8.41 -4.96 -21.65
C GLU A 182 9.02 -5.47 -20.35
N LEU A 183 8.88 -6.78 -20.08
CA LEU A 183 9.48 -7.43 -18.92
C LEU A 183 11.01 -7.36 -18.99
N LEU A 184 11.67 -7.14 -17.86
CA LEU A 184 13.11 -7.31 -17.80
C LEU A 184 13.48 -8.78 -18.02
N PRO A 185 14.57 -9.08 -18.75
CA PRO A 185 15.08 -10.45 -18.83
C PRO A 185 15.45 -10.98 -17.45
N GLN A 186 15.06 -12.22 -17.15
CA GLN A 186 15.33 -12.86 -15.85
C GLN A 186 16.83 -13.00 -15.53
N SER A 187 17.68 -13.05 -16.55
CA SER A 187 19.14 -13.00 -16.41
C SER A 187 19.67 -11.65 -15.88
N ILE A 188 18.88 -10.58 -16.01
CA ILE A 188 19.21 -9.24 -15.53
C ILE A 188 18.54 -8.96 -14.19
N TRP A 189 17.26 -9.32 -14.05
CA TRP A 189 16.47 -9.08 -12.87
C TRP A 189 15.55 -10.27 -12.58
N PRO A 190 15.67 -10.94 -11.40
CA PRO A 190 14.99 -12.20 -11.13
C PRO A 190 13.50 -12.05 -10.76
N HIS A 191 13.00 -10.83 -10.64
CA HIS A 191 11.58 -10.58 -10.40
C HIS A 191 10.86 -10.35 -11.74
N ILE A 192 9.60 -10.75 -11.79
CA ILE A 192 8.74 -10.48 -12.93
C ILE A 192 8.28 -9.02 -12.81
N ASP A 193 9.06 -8.11 -13.38
CA ASP A 193 8.77 -6.68 -13.42
C ASP A 193 8.95 -6.16 -14.86
N ASP A 194 8.03 -5.32 -15.32
CA ASP A 194 8.23 -4.53 -16.53
C ASP A 194 9.18 -3.35 -16.29
N ALA A 195 9.71 -2.78 -17.37
CA ALA A 195 10.72 -1.74 -17.30
C ALA A 195 10.30 -0.53 -16.44
N GLN A 196 9.04 -0.10 -16.53
CA GLN A 196 8.54 0.99 -15.70
C GLN A 196 8.35 0.58 -14.23
N ARG A 197 7.88 -0.65 -13.95
CA ARG A 197 7.65 -1.12 -12.59
C ARG A 197 8.97 -1.27 -11.85
N PHE A 198 9.96 -1.86 -12.50
CA PHE A 198 11.32 -1.96 -11.99
C PHE A 198 11.84 -0.57 -11.56
N LEU A 199 11.71 0.44 -12.43
CA LEU A 199 12.16 1.79 -12.10
C LEU A 199 11.33 2.42 -10.98
N SER A 200 10.03 2.14 -10.91
CA SER A 200 9.18 2.61 -9.83
C SER A 200 9.65 2.09 -8.47
N LEU A 201 10.00 0.80 -8.38
CA LEU A 201 10.44 0.18 -7.13
C LEU A 201 11.89 0.53 -6.78
N TYR A 202 12.78 0.55 -7.77
CA TYR A 202 14.22 0.42 -7.53
C TYR A 202 15.07 1.57 -8.09
N ALA A 203 14.46 2.68 -8.51
CA ALA A 203 15.19 3.88 -8.88
C ALA A 203 15.17 4.92 -7.74
N PRO A 204 16.32 5.52 -7.37
CA PRO A 204 16.40 6.49 -6.27
C PRO A 204 15.52 7.71 -6.48
N GLU A 205 15.30 8.13 -7.73
CA GLU A 205 14.45 9.26 -8.10
C GLU A 205 12.95 8.96 -8.06
N SER A 206 12.56 7.69 -7.89
CA SER A 206 11.16 7.29 -7.90
C SER A 206 10.34 8.02 -6.84
N VAL A 207 9.06 8.25 -7.18
CA VAL A 207 8.07 8.81 -6.25
C VAL A 207 7.55 7.76 -5.25
N GLU A 208 7.67 6.47 -5.57
CA GLU A 208 7.34 5.36 -4.67
C GLU A 208 8.41 5.22 -3.57
N GLU A 209 9.64 5.63 -3.89
CA GLU A 209 10.74 5.80 -2.94
C GLU A 209 10.57 7.10 -2.12
N MET A 210 9.55 7.11 -1.27
CA MET A 210 9.16 8.23 -0.41
C MET A 210 9.60 8.07 1.05
N PHE A 211 9.93 6.84 1.46
CA PHE A 211 10.54 6.54 2.76
C PHE A 211 12.07 6.54 2.61
N THR A 212 12.63 7.73 2.31
CA THR A 212 13.97 7.90 1.72
C THR A 212 15.14 7.72 2.71
N TYR A 213 15.05 6.80 3.66
CA TYR A 213 16.08 6.57 4.66
C TYR A 213 17.37 5.92 4.12
N ALA A 214 17.33 5.36 2.90
CA ALA A 214 18.51 4.97 2.13
C ALA A 214 19.18 6.15 1.37
N GLN A 215 18.57 7.33 1.40
CA GLN A 215 19.03 8.52 0.67
C GLN A 215 19.08 9.74 1.62
N PRO A 216 20.12 9.85 2.49
CA PRO A 216 20.15 10.85 3.56
C PRO A 216 20.08 12.30 3.06
N LYS A 217 20.53 12.57 1.83
CA LYS A 217 20.44 13.90 1.19
C LYS A 217 19.07 14.17 0.55
N LYS A 218 18.23 13.15 0.34
CA LYS A 218 16.90 13.29 -0.29
C LYS A 218 15.87 13.66 0.77
N THR A 219 15.30 14.85 0.64
CA THR A 219 14.16 15.27 1.48
C THR A 219 12.90 14.47 1.10
N PRO A 220 12.22 13.80 2.04
CA PRO A 220 11.01 13.02 1.77
C PRO A 220 9.78 13.92 1.61
N ARG A 221 9.74 14.72 0.52
CA ARG A 221 8.72 15.76 0.28
C ARG A 221 7.29 15.19 0.29
N ILE A 222 7.08 14.02 -0.30
CA ILE A 222 5.75 13.36 -0.35
C ILE A 222 5.31 13.00 1.06
N PHE A 223 6.12 12.28 1.83
CA PHE A 223 5.78 11.89 3.21
C PHE A 223 5.56 13.12 4.10
N ARG A 224 6.45 14.12 4.04
CA ARG A 224 6.35 15.39 4.79
C ARG A 224 5.11 16.23 4.41
N SER A 225 4.48 15.99 3.27
CA SER A 225 3.28 16.75 2.87
C SER A 225 2.00 16.25 3.54
N VAL A 226 2.00 15.04 4.09
CA VAL A 226 0.80 14.41 4.66
C VAL A 226 0.61 14.89 6.09
N ARG A 227 -0.49 15.62 6.32
CA ARG A 227 -0.87 16.19 7.63
C ARG A 227 -1.95 15.37 8.36
N VAL A 228 -2.53 14.38 7.70
CA VAL A 228 -3.57 13.50 8.25
C VAL A 228 -3.01 12.72 9.43
N PRO A 229 -3.78 12.52 10.52
CA PRO A 229 -3.40 11.62 11.60
C PRO A 229 -2.87 10.28 11.13
N MET A 230 -1.82 9.79 11.77
CA MET A 230 -1.11 8.63 11.28
C MET A 230 -0.65 7.72 12.41
N LEU A 231 -0.85 6.42 12.22
CA LEU A 231 -0.28 5.34 13.01
C LEU A 231 0.70 4.56 12.13
N ALA A 232 1.92 4.31 12.60
CA ALA A 232 2.87 3.41 11.95
C ALA A 232 3.28 2.26 12.88
N ILE A 233 2.96 1.02 12.50
CA ILE A 233 3.32 -0.19 13.25
C ILE A 233 4.39 -0.93 12.45
N PHE A 234 5.54 -1.16 13.09
CA PHE A 234 6.70 -1.83 12.51
C PHE A 234 6.80 -3.27 13.02
N ALA A 235 7.17 -4.19 12.14
CA ALA A 235 7.55 -5.55 12.51
C ALA A 235 8.99 -5.51 13.04
N GLY A 236 9.21 -6.02 14.25
CA GLY A 236 10.50 -5.92 14.93
C GLY A 236 11.58 -6.83 14.35
N ALA A 237 11.18 -7.91 13.68
CA ALA A 237 12.05 -8.86 12.99
C ALA A 237 11.64 -8.97 11.50
N ASP A 238 11.35 -7.82 10.88
CA ASP A 238 10.96 -7.76 9.47
C ASP A 238 12.07 -8.28 8.55
N GLU A 239 11.82 -9.39 7.86
CA GLU A 239 12.76 -10.07 6.97
C GLU A 239 13.16 -9.22 5.75
N PHE A 240 12.36 -8.21 5.41
CA PHE A 240 12.68 -7.26 4.34
C PHE A 240 13.44 -6.04 4.83
N GLY A 241 13.57 -5.82 6.15
CA GLY A 241 14.32 -4.68 6.69
C GLY A 241 15.81 -4.72 6.31
N ASP A 242 16.36 -3.58 5.92
CA ASP A 242 17.81 -3.39 5.71
C ASP A 242 18.54 -2.85 6.94
N ARG A 243 17.80 -2.55 8.01
CA ARG A 243 18.29 -1.99 9.26
C ARG A 243 17.32 -2.30 10.40
N PRO A 244 17.73 -2.14 11.67
CA PRO A 244 16.84 -2.32 12.81
C PRO A 244 15.57 -1.47 12.72
N ALA A 245 14.41 -2.04 13.07
CA ALA A 245 13.13 -1.34 13.03
C ALA A 245 13.13 -0.01 13.81
N LYS A 246 13.91 0.07 14.91
CA LYS A 246 14.07 1.29 15.71
C LYS A 246 14.66 2.45 14.90
N GLU A 247 15.61 2.21 14.01
CA GLU A 247 16.19 3.26 13.16
C GLU A 247 15.18 3.76 12.12
N ILE A 248 14.35 2.86 11.59
CA ILE A 248 13.27 3.21 10.68
C ILE A 248 12.23 4.06 11.42
N VAL A 249 11.83 3.67 12.63
CA VAL A 249 10.95 4.47 13.50
C VAL A 249 11.51 5.88 13.71
N GLN A 250 12.77 6.01 14.09
CA GLN A 250 13.43 7.31 14.28
C GLN A 250 13.44 8.15 13.00
N TRP A 251 13.58 7.52 11.82
CA TRP A 251 13.43 8.23 10.55
C TRP A 251 12.01 8.74 10.35
N PHE A 252 10.99 7.93 10.64
CA PHE A 252 9.59 8.33 10.55
C PHE A 252 9.30 9.48 11.51
N GLU A 253 9.73 9.40 12.77
CA GLU A 253 9.53 10.46 13.77
C GLU A 253 10.10 11.80 13.31
N ARG A 254 11.36 11.81 12.85
CA ARG A 254 12.05 13.01 12.34
C ARG A 254 11.40 13.62 11.09
N ASN A 255 10.76 12.79 10.25
CA ASN A 255 10.27 13.21 8.94
C ASN A 255 8.76 13.34 8.85
N ASN A 256 8.00 12.82 9.80
CA ASN A 256 6.56 12.94 9.79
C ASN A 256 6.16 14.42 9.97
N ARG A 257 5.01 14.76 9.41
CA ARG A 257 4.39 16.08 9.51
C ARG A 257 2.90 15.97 9.82
N SER A 258 2.45 14.79 10.24
CA SER A 258 1.09 14.50 10.66
C SER A 258 0.71 15.40 11.84
N ARG A 259 -0.57 15.82 11.90
CA ARG A 259 -1.10 16.54 13.06
C ARG A 259 -1.11 15.70 14.34
N ALA A 260 -1.10 14.38 14.19
CA ALA A 260 -1.03 13.42 15.28
C ALA A 260 -0.33 12.17 14.76
N PHE A 261 0.89 11.91 15.24
CA PHE A 261 1.68 10.75 14.84
C PHE A 261 1.84 9.80 16.02
N LYS A 262 1.46 8.55 15.82
CA LYS A 262 1.74 7.46 16.74
C LYS A 262 2.56 6.40 16.00
N ASN A 263 3.47 5.76 16.71
CA ASN A 263 4.24 4.65 16.17
C ASN A 263 4.33 3.52 17.20
N GLY A 264 4.70 2.32 16.74
CA GLY A 264 5.01 1.21 17.63
C GLY A 264 5.77 0.10 16.90
N VAL A 265 6.54 -0.69 17.66
CA VAL A 265 7.23 -1.88 17.16
C VAL A 265 6.64 -3.10 17.86
N ILE A 266 6.23 -4.10 17.08
CA ILE A 266 5.88 -5.41 17.63
C ILE A 266 7.14 -6.28 17.58
N PRO A 267 7.70 -6.71 18.72
CA PRO A 267 8.93 -7.50 18.74
C PRO A 267 8.70 -8.90 18.15
N ASN A 268 9.77 -9.50 17.62
CA ASN A 268 9.82 -10.92 17.21
C ASN A 268 8.75 -11.36 16.20
N VAL A 269 8.28 -10.44 15.35
CA VAL A 269 7.36 -10.75 14.25
C VAL A 269 7.95 -10.31 12.94
N GLN A 270 7.64 -11.12 11.92
CA GLN A 270 7.97 -10.89 10.52
C GLN A 270 6.98 -9.93 9.85
N HIS A 271 7.26 -9.57 8.60
CA HIS A 271 6.55 -8.56 7.81
C HIS A 271 5.02 -8.71 7.75
N GLY A 272 4.55 -9.96 7.81
CA GLY A 272 3.12 -10.30 7.79
C GLY A 272 2.40 -10.17 9.13
N PHE A 273 3.08 -9.89 10.23
CA PHE A 273 2.55 -9.90 11.60
C PHE A 273 1.87 -11.23 12.01
N ARG A 274 2.29 -12.36 11.42
CA ARG A 274 1.73 -13.68 11.73
C ARG A 274 1.94 -14.00 13.22
N GLY A 275 0.88 -14.41 13.91
CA GLY A 275 0.88 -14.69 15.34
C GLY A 275 0.70 -13.46 16.24
N ALA A 276 0.70 -12.25 15.67
CA ALA A 276 0.49 -11.00 16.41
C ALA A 276 -0.63 -10.14 15.82
N GLU A 277 -1.50 -10.72 14.99
CA GLU A 277 -2.58 -10.00 14.32
C GLU A 277 -3.52 -9.32 15.34
N LEU A 278 -3.81 -9.98 16.48
CA LEU A 278 -4.63 -9.39 17.54
C LEU A 278 -3.97 -8.18 18.20
N ARG A 279 -2.64 -8.16 18.31
CA ARG A 279 -1.90 -6.99 18.81
C ARG A 279 -1.97 -5.84 17.82
N VAL A 280 -1.85 -6.11 16.52
CA VAL A 280 -2.08 -5.10 15.47
C VAL A 280 -3.49 -4.55 15.56
N VAL A 281 -4.50 -5.41 15.66
CA VAL A 281 -5.91 -5.03 15.83
C VAL A 281 -6.12 -4.11 17.04
N GLN A 282 -5.47 -4.40 18.18
CA GLN A 282 -5.57 -3.57 19.38
C GLN A 282 -5.01 -2.17 19.15
N GLU A 283 -3.84 -2.04 18.54
CA GLU A 283 -3.22 -0.74 18.23
C GLU A 283 -4.06 0.06 17.22
N VAL A 284 -4.59 -0.61 16.19
CA VAL A 284 -5.53 0.00 15.25
C VAL A 284 -6.79 0.49 15.97
N ARG A 285 -7.36 -0.33 16.85
CA ARG A 285 -8.55 0.03 17.64
C ARG A 285 -8.31 1.24 18.54
N LYS A 286 -7.16 1.29 19.21
CA LYS A 286 -6.77 2.44 20.05
C LYS A 286 -6.67 3.71 19.22
N PHE A 287 -6.08 3.62 18.03
CA PHE A 287 -5.95 4.76 17.12
C PHE A 287 -7.30 5.30 16.62
N ILE A 288 -8.20 4.43 16.14
CA ILE A 288 -9.52 4.86 15.63
C ILE A 288 -10.41 5.43 16.76
N LYS A 289 -10.38 4.82 17.96
CA LYS A 289 -11.18 5.29 19.11
C LYS A 289 -10.69 6.60 19.69
N GLY A 290 -9.40 6.91 19.56
CA GLY A 290 -8.83 8.18 20.00
C GLY A 290 -9.40 9.43 19.30
N ARG A 291 -10.30 9.27 18.32
CA ARG A 291 -10.98 10.34 17.56
C ARG A 291 -10.04 11.47 17.12
N VAL A 292 -8.91 11.05 16.56
CA VAL A 292 -7.73 11.84 16.15
C VAL A 292 -7.98 13.21 15.52
#